data_AF-A0A7C9JCN7-F1
#
_entry.id   AF-A0A7C9JCN7-F1
#
_cell.length_a   1.000
_cell.length_b   1.000
_cell.length_c   1.000
_cell.angle_alpha   90.00
_cell.angle_beta   90.00
_cell.angle_gamma   90.00
#
_symmetry.space_group_name_H-M   'P 1'
#
loop_
_entity.id
_entity.type
_entity.pdbx_description
1 polymer ?
#
loop_
_entity_poly.entity_id
_entity_poly.type
_entity_poly.pdbx_seq_one_letter_code
_entity_poly.pdbx_strand_id
1 'polypeptide(L)'
;MYDRETVEMALYALSEGAGYAEAAEFCGASPDSVRRRALHGPPRERRGRRGRSCARPPAAEAPRRPATMSPPDAEEAALEEPDRAAYEAAMTENMLLRAVLDDLKGAGSHPGSISNRRKCELGERLRAATGLPLREVTAFSRISKSSYEYHRARLGRPDALAALRARRRRWSAASCARRAWRSPTPAGAGAGAPT
;
A
#
# COMPACT_ATOMS: atom_id res chain seq x y z
N MET A 1 12.46 -31.59 -26.83
CA MET A 1 11.93 -30.27 -26.41
C MET A 1 11.42 -29.63 -27.68
N TYR A 2 10.12 -29.34 -27.79
CA TYR A 2 9.56 -28.74 -29.00
C TYR A 2 10.03 -27.30 -29.14
N ASP A 3 10.26 -26.88 -30.37
CA ASP A 3 10.63 -25.52 -30.73
C ASP A 3 9.43 -24.58 -30.49
N ARG A 4 9.72 -23.28 -30.57
CA ARG A 4 8.75 -22.25 -30.18
C ARG A 4 7.54 -22.22 -31.10
N GLU A 5 7.75 -22.35 -32.40
CA GLU A 5 6.69 -22.29 -33.42
C GLU A 5 5.71 -23.45 -33.22
N THR A 6 6.22 -24.66 -33.02
CA THR A 6 5.40 -25.84 -32.70
C THR A 6 4.53 -25.65 -31.45
N VAL A 7 5.05 -24.99 -30.40
CA VAL A 7 4.28 -24.72 -29.18
C VAL A 7 3.27 -23.60 -29.38
N GLU A 8 3.61 -22.55 -30.13
CA GLU A 8 2.70 -21.44 -30.43
C GLU A 8 1.52 -21.91 -31.29
N MET A 9 1.77 -22.77 -32.29
CA MET A 9 0.72 -23.40 -33.08
C MET A 9 -0.22 -24.28 -32.24
N ALA A 10 0.33 -25.02 -31.27
CA ALA A 10 -0.49 -25.87 -30.40
C ALA A 10 -1.39 -25.04 -29.45
N LEU A 11 -0.89 -23.89 -28.96
CA LEU A 11 -1.67 -22.98 -28.13
C LEU A 11 -2.74 -22.25 -28.93
N TYR A 12 -2.46 -21.92 -30.20
CA TYR A 12 -3.43 -21.36 -31.12
C TYR A 12 -4.60 -22.33 -31.38
N ALA A 13 -4.29 -23.61 -31.64
CA ALA A 13 -5.33 -24.63 -31.82
C ALA A 13 -6.22 -24.78 -30.58
N LEU A 14 -5.64 -24.70 -29.36
CA LEU A 14 -6.43 -24.70 -28.12
C LEU A 14 -7.32 -23.46 -27.98
N SER A 15 -6.86 -22.28 -28.42
CA SER A 15 -7.70 -21.06 -28.39
C SER A 15 -8.87 -21.11 -29.37
N GLU A 16 -8.72 -21.87 -30.45
CA GLU A 16 -9.80 -22.16 -31.42
C GLU A 16 -10.73 -23.30 -30.94
N GLY A 17 -10.51 -23.83 -29.73
CA GLY A 17 -11.39 -24.81 -29.10
C GLY A 17 -11.01 -26.29 -29.34
N ALA A 18 -9.87 -26.56 -29.97
CA ALA A 18 -9.39 -27.93 -30.16
C ALA A 18 -9.06 -28.60 -28.81
N GLY A 19 -9.26 -29.92 -28.74
CA GLY A 19 -8.85 -30.70 -27.56
C GLY A 19 -7.33 -30.88 -27.48
N TYR A 20 -6.80 -31.19 -26.29
CA TYR A 20 -5.34 -31.37 -26.10
C TYR A 20 -4.71 -32.46 -26.97
N ALA A 21 -5.45 -33.51 -27.32
CA ALA A 21 -4.96 -34.57 -28.20
C ALA A 21 -4.93 -34.12 -29.67
N GLU A 22 -5.96 -33.39 -30.09
CA GLU A 22 -6.12 -32.86 -31.44
C GLU A 22 -5.08 -31.76 -31.73
N ALA A 23 -4.89 -30.82 -30.79
CA ALA A 23 -3.84 -29.80 -30.88
C ALA A 23 -2.43 -30.40 -30.89
N ALA A 24 -2.23 -31.55 -30.23
CA ALA A 24 -0.96 -32.25 -30.20
C ALA A 24 -0.68 -32.94 -31.54
N GLU A 25 -1.67 -33.61 -32.13
CA GLU A 25 -1.55 -34.22 -33.44
C GLU A 25 -1.31 -33.18 -34.53
N PHE A 26 -2.07 -32.07 -34.50
CA PHE A 26 -1.96 -30.97 -35.46
C PHE A 26 -0.55 -30.36 -35.52
N CYS A 27 0.13 -30.24 -34.38
CA CYS A 27 1.47 -29.64 -34.30
C CYS A 27 2.60 -30.68 -34.21
N GLY A 28 2.31 -31.98 -34.28
CA GLY A 28 3.30 -33.04 -34.09
C GLY A 28 3.95 -33.04 -32.70
N ALA A 29 3.24 -32.53 -31.69
CA ALA A 29 3.68 -32.47 -30.30
C ALA A 29 3.06 -33.59 -29.46
N SER A 30 3.61 -33.87 -28.28
CA SER A 30 2.98 -34.81 -27.36
C SER A 30 1.83 -34.13 -26.59
N PRO A 31 0.71 -34.82 -26.32
CA PRO A 31 -0.40 -34.25 -25.56
C PRO A 31 -0.01 -33.72 -24.17
N ASP A 32 0.92 -34.41 -23.49
CA ASP A 32 1.45 -33.95 -22.19
C ASP A 32 2.25 -32.64 -22.32
N SER A 33 3.02 -32.50 -23.40
CA SER A 33 3.75 -31.28 -23.68
C SER A 33 2.79 -30.12 -23.96
N VAL A 34 1.72 -30.35 -24.73
CA VAL A 34 0.70 -29.33 -25.02
C VAL A 34 -0.01 -28.91 -23.72
N ARG A 35 -0.43 -29.85 -22.86
CA ARG A 35 -1.02 -29.53 -21.54
C ARG A 35 -0.08 -28.71 -20.67
N ARG A 36 1.18 -29.11 -20.58
CA ARG A 36 2.20 -28.40 -19.81
C ARG A 36 2.41 -26.98 -20.34
N ARG A 37 2.32 -26.78 -21.66
CA ARG A 37 2.45 -25.46 -22.29
C ARG A 37 1.21 -24.61 -22.18
N ALA A 38 0.00 -25.18 -22.19
CA ALA A 38 -1.23 -24.44 -21.90
C ALA A 38 -1.16 -23.74 -20.54
N LEU A 39 -0.52 -24.37 -19.55
CA LEU A 39 -0.34 -23.82 -18.21
C LEU A 39 0.77 -22.77 -18.09
N HIS A 40 1.80 -22.84 -18.95
CA HIS A 40 3.04 -22.10 -18.75
C HIS A 40 3.44 -21.18 -19.92
N GLY A 41 2.67 -21.22 -21.02
CA GLY A 41 2.95 -20.50 -22.25
C GLY A 41 4.12 -21.08 -23.07
N PRO A 42 4.41 -20.47 -24.23
CA PRO A 42 5.48 -20.91 -25.10
C PRO A 42 6.86 -20.74 -24.44
N PRO A 43 7.88 -21.50 -24.87
CA PRO A 43 9.23 -21.34 -24.37
C PRO A 43 9.73 -19.91 -24.64
N ARG A 44 10.11 -19.18 -23.58
CA ARG A 44 10.78 -17.88 -23.75
C ARG A 44 12.15 -18.13 -24.37
N GLU A 45 12.44 -17.45 -25.48
CA GLU A 45 13.78 -17.48 -26.08
C GLU A 45 14.83 -17.13 -25.03
N ARG A 46 15.79 -18.05 -24.86
CA ARG A 46 16.96 -17.82 -24.02
C ARG A 46 17.88 -16.85 -24.74
N ARG A 47 17.60 -15.54 -24.68
CA ARG A 47 18.66 -14.54 -24.86
C ARG A 47 19.74 -14.87 -23.83
N GLY A 48 20.94 -15.19 -24.33
CA GLY A 48 22.02 -15.79 -23.55
C GLY A 48 22.26 -15.08 -22.22
N ARG A 49 21.94 -15.77 -21.12
CA ARG A 49 22.44 -15.42 -19.79
C ARG A 49 22.79 -16.72 -19.07
N ARG A 50 24.08 -17.03 -19.06
CA ARG A 50 24.65 -18.07 -18.20
C ARG A 50 24.29 -17.73 -16.74
N GLY A 51 23.92 -18.77 -15.99
CA GLY A 51 23.28 -18.64 -14.69
C GLY A 51 24.15 -18.03 -13.59
N ARG A 52 23.49 -17.40 -12.63
CA ARG A 52 23.82 -17.44 -11.19
C ARG A 52 22.53 -17.22 -10.39
N SER A 53 22.32 -18.12 -9.45
CA SER A 53 21.23 -18.18 -8.49
C SER A 53 21.41 -17.18 -7.33
N CYS A 54 20.28 -16.83 -6.70
CA CYS A 54 20.09 -16.39 -5.31
C CYS A 54 21.07 -15.33 -4.73
N ALA A 55 21.10 -14.17 -5.35
CA ALA A 55 21.09 -12.88 -4.66
C ALA A 55 20.42 -11.92 -5.62
N ARG A 56 19.50 -11.06 -5.16
CA ARG A 56 18.99 -9.97 -5.99
C ARG A 56 20.23 -9.19 -6.48
N PRO A 57 20.55 -9.22 -7.79
CA PRO A 57 21.62 -8.37 -8.26
C PRO A 57 21.19 -6.93 -7.97
N PRO A 58 22.08 -6.03 -7.50
CA PRO A 58 21.76 -4.62 -7.51
C PRO A 58 21.23 -4.33 -8.91
N ALA A 59 20.06 -3.67 -8.97
CA ALA A 59 19.39 -3.38 -10.23
C ALA A 59 20.46 -2.97 -11.23
N ALA A 60 20.62 -3.77 -12.31
CA ALA A 60 21.48 -3.37 -13.41
C ALA A 60 20.85 -2.07 -13.91
N GLU A 61 21.46 -1.00 -13.44
CA GLU A 61 21.17 0.38 -13.70
C GLU A 61 21.16 0.47 -15.22
N ALA A 62 19.98 0.40 -15.87
CA ALA A 62 19.84 0.91 -17.24
C ALA A 62 20.57 2.22 -17.19
N PRO A 63 21.72 2.40 -17.90
CA PRO A 63 22.80 3.29 -17.51
C PRO A 63 22.10 4.53 -17.01
N ARG A 64 22.02 4.68 -15.67
CA ARG A 64 21.24 5.79 -15.13
C ARG A 64 21.98 6.92 -15.78
N ARG A 65 21.28 7.69 -16.63
CA ARG A 65 21.86 8.92 -17.17
C ARG A 65 22.55 9.52 -15.96
N PRO A 66 23.88 9.60 -15.95
CA PRO A 66 24.59 10.00 -14.74
C PRO A 66 23.86 11.26 -14.33
N ALA A 67 23.34 11.29 -13.09
CA ALA A 67 22.51 12.40 -12.65
C ALA A 67 23.30 13.65 -12.99
N THR A 68 22.87 14.34 -14.05
CA THR A 68 23.65 15.43 -14.60
C THR A 68 23.38 16.51 -13.60
N MET A 69 24.30 16.67 -12.65
CA MET A 69 24.28 17.83 -11.81
C MET A 69 24.46 18.99 -12.76
N SER A 70 23.46 19.86 -12.81
CA SER A 70 23.64 21.16 -13.43
C SER A 70 24.94 21.75 -12.83
N PRO A 71 25.81 22.37 -13.65
CA PRO A 71 27.00 23.01 -13.13
C PRO A 71 26.62 23.92 -11.95
N PRO A 72 27.51 24.10 -10.95
CA PRO A 72 27.20 24.89 -9.75
C PRO A 72 26.74 26.33 -10.09
N ASP A 73 27.10 26.80 -11.29
CA ASP A 73 26.79 28.13 -11.83
C ASP A 73 25.65 28.10 -12.86
N ALA A 74 24.97 26.98 -13.03
CA ALA A 74 23.78 26.91 -13.86
C ALA A 74 22.69 27.77 -13.23
N GLU A 75 22.20 28.75 -13.98
CA GLU A 75 21.00 29.49 -13.57
C GLU A 75 19.87 28.48 -13.39
N GLU A 76 19.42 28.32 -12.14
CA GLU A 76 18.16 27.63 -11.87
C GLU A 76 17.08 28.41 -12.61
N ALA A 77 16.61 27.84 -13.71
CA ALA A 77 15.48 28.40 -14.44
C ALA A 77 14.35 28.59 -13.43
N ALA A 78 13.84 29.82 -13.35
CA ALA A 78 12.69 30.11 -12.50
C ALA A 78 11.62 29.08 -12.82
N LEU A 79 11.13 28.37 -11.80
CA LEU A 79 10.08 27.37 -11.97
C LEU A 79 8.95 28.00 -12.80
N GLU A 80 8.50 27.30 -13.83
CA GLU A 80 7.35 27.76 -14.59
C GLU A 80 6.14 27.85 -13.63
N GLU A 81 5.22 28.79 -13.88
CA GLU A 81 4.02 28.97 -13.04
C GLU A 81 3.26 27.66 -12.73
N PRO A 82 3.06 26.71 -13.68
CA PRO A 82 2.49 25.40 -13.36
C PRO A 82 3.34 24.57 -12.39
N ASP A 83 4.66 24.62 -12.50
CA ASP A 83 5.58 23.84 -11.65
C ASP A 83 5.63 24.41 -10.24
N ARG A 84 5.57 25.75 -10.10
CA ARG A 84 5.40 26.41 -8.79
C ARG A 84 4.08 26.01 -8.14
N ALA A 85 2.98 26.08 -8.87
CA ALA A 85 1.67 25.71 -8.35
C ALA A 85 1.62 24.24 -7.91
N ALA A 86 2.21 23.33 -8.69
CA ALA A 86 2.32 21.92 -8.34
C ALA A 86 3.19 21.69 -7.09
N TYR A 87 4.31 22.40 -6.99
CA TYR A 87 5.19 22.34 -5.82
C TYR A 87 4.49 22.83 -4.54
N GLU A 88 3.82 23.97 -4.60
CA GLU A 88 3.05 24.54 -3.48
C GLU A 88 1.90 23.61 -3.05
N ALA A 89 1.21 22.99 -4.00
CA ALA A 89 0.17 22.00 -3.71
C ALA A 89 0.76 20.77 -3.00
N ALA A 90 1.90 20.25 -3.47
CA ALA A 90 2.58 19.12 -2.86
C ALA A 90 3.13 19.45 -1.47
N MET A 91 3.64 20.66 -1.26
CA MET A 91 4.10 21.17 0.04
C MET A 91 2.92 21.21 1.02
N THR A 92 1.79 21.76 0.58
CA THR A 92 0.54 21.84 1.36
C THR A 92 0.04 20.45 1.74
N GLU A 93 0.01 19.50 0.80
CA GLU A 93 -0.40 18.11 1.07
C GLU A 93 0.54 17.44 2.08
N ASN A 94 1.86 17.60 1.95
CA ASN A 94 2.83 17.04 2.88
C ASN A 94 2.67 17.58 4.30
N MET A 95 2.38 18.88 4.46
CA MET A 95 2.09 19.48 5.76
C MET A 95 0.85 18.85 6.38
N LEU A 96 -0.23 18.70 5.60
CA LEU A 96 -1.47 18.08 6.06
C LEU A 96 -1.27 16.61 6.45
N LEU A 97 -0.50 15.85 5.69
CA LEU A 97 -0.16 14.44 5.99
C LEU A 97 0.65 14.32 7.28
N ARG A 98 1.62 15.20 7.52
CA ARG A 98 2.41 15.22 8.77
C ARG A 98 1.51 15.46 9.99
N ALA A 99 0.62 16.44 9.92
CA ALA A 99 -0.32 16.72 11.01
C ALA A 99 -1.28 15.55 11.31
N VAL A 100 -1.77 14.85 10.28
CA VAL A 100 -2.57 13.63 10.46
C VAL A 100 -1.75 12.53 11.13
N LEU A 101 -0.52 12.30 10.67
CA LEU A 101 0.34 11.26 11.24
C LEU A 101 0.68 11.55 12.70
N ASP A 102 0.92 12.80 13.07
CA ASP A 102 1.18 13.19 14.46
C ASP A 102 -0.05 12.97 15.36
N ASP A 103 -1.26 13.32 14.90
CA ASP A 103 -2.51 13.07 15.63
C ASP A 103 -2.75 11.56 15.83
N LEU A 104 -2.51 10.76 14.80
CA LEU A 104 -2.69 9.31 14.84
C LEU A 104 -1.66 8.62 15.73
N LYS A 105 -0.39 9.03 15.65
CA LYS A 105 0.69 8.54 16.52
C LYS A 105 0.44 8.89 17.98
N GLY A 106 0.05 10.13 18.27
CA GLY A 106 -0.28 10.56 19.63
C GLY A 106 -1.48 9.82 20.22
N ALA A 107 -2.46 9.44 19.40
CA ALA A 107 -3.65 8.71 19.82
C ALA A 107 -3.52 7.17 19.73
N GLY A 108 -2.39 6.62 19.26
CA GLY A 108 -2.21 5.19 18.99
C GLY A 108 -3.30 4.60 18.08
N SER A 109 -3.84 5.40 17.16
CA SER A 109 -5.03 5.07 16.37
C SER A 109 -4.66 4.74 14.92
N HIS A 110 -5.33 3.76 14.31
CA HIS A 110 -5.13 3.44 12.89
C HIS A 110 -5.72 4.56 11.99
N PRO A 111 -5.07 4.97 10.89
CA PRO A 111 -5.55 6.04 10.02
C PRO A 111 -7.00 5.85 9.53
N GLY A 112 -7.37 4.62 9.18
CA GLY A 112 -8.73 4.26 8.76
C GLY A 112 -9.79 4.24 9.88
N SER A 113 -9.39 4.40 11.14
CA SER A 113 -10.29 4.32 12.31
C SER A 113 -10.66 5.68 12.91
N ILE A 114 -10.20 6.78 12.29
CA ILE A 114 -10.46 8.14 12.79
C ILE A 114 -11.93 8.53 12.58
N SER A 115 -12.60 8.94 13.65
CA SER A 115 -14.00 9.37 13.59
C SER A 115 -14.15 10.74 12.92
N ASN A 116 -15.31 11.01 12.31
CA ASN A 116 -15.58 12.32 11.69
C ASN A 116 -15.50 13.48 12.69
N ARG A 117 -15.79 13.23 13.98
CA ARG A 117 -15.56 14.21 15.04
C ARG A 117 -14.08 14.55 15.19
N ARG A 118 -13.20 13.55 15.26
CA ARG A 118 -11.75 13.76 15.36
C ARG A 118 -11.18 14.42 14.09
N LYS A 119 -11.67 14.03 12.91
CA LYS A 119 -11.34 14.72 11.64
C LYS A 119 -11.72 16.19 11.69
N CYS A 120 -12.87 16.54 12.27
CA CYS A 120 -13.29 17.93 12.45
C CYS A 120 -12.40 18.68 13.47
N GLU A 121 -12.07 18.07 14.61
CA GLU A 121 -11.14 18.65 15.60
C GLU A 121 -9.74 18.90 15.01
N LEU A 122 -9.23 17.96 14.22
CA LEU A 122 -7.99 18.14 13.45
C LEU A 122 -8.15 19.23 12.38
N GLY A 123 -9.27 19.24 11.66
CA GLY A 123 -9.56 20.23 10.63
C GLY A 123 -9.58 21.67 11.15
N GLU A 124 -10.21 21.93 12.31
CA GLU A 124 -10.19 23.27 12.91
C GLU A 124 -8.77 23.68 13.32
N ARG A 125 -7.97 22.76 13.88
CA ARG A 125 -6.54 23.04 14.20
C ARG A 125 -5.75 23.36 12.94
N LEU A 126 -5.94 22.60 11.87
CA LEU A 126 -5.28 22.84 10.58
C LEU A 126 -5.66 24.20 10.01
N ARG A 127 -6.96 24.53 9.99
CA ARG A 127 -7.43 25.85 9.53
C ARG A 127 -6.84 26.99 10.35
N ALA A 128 -6.75 26.83 11.68
CA ALA A 128 -6.15 27.83 12.56
C ALA A 128 -4.64 27.99 12.33
N ALA A 129 -3.92 26.89 12.07
CA ALA A 129 -2.47 26.92 11.90
C ALA A 129 -2.03 27.37 10.49
N THR A 130 -2.83 27.10 9.47
CA THR A 130 -2.42 27.28 8.05
C THR A 130 -3.23 28.33 7.30
N GLY A 131 -4.39 28.74 7.82
CA GLY A 131 -5.32 29.63 7.10
C GLY A 131 -6.05 28.99 5.92
N LEU A 132 -5.86 27.69 5.66
CA LEU A 132 -6.44 27.01 4.49
C LEU A 132 -7.98 27.09 4.47
N PRO A 133 -8.60 27.20 3.28
CA PRO A 133 -10.05 27.25 3.13
C PRO A 133 -10.70 25.91 3.48
N LEU A 134 -11.99 25.96 3.83
CA LEU A 134 -12.71 24.81 4.39
C LEU A 134 -12.79 23.67 3.37
N ARG A 135 -12.96 24.03 2.09
CA ARG A 135 -13.00 23.07 0.98
C ARG A 135 -11.77 22.17 0.96
N GLU A 136 -10.57 22.73 1.17
CA GLU A 136 -9.30 22.00 1.05
C GLU A 136 -9.12 21.05 2.24
N VAL A 137 -9.41 21.54 3.45
CA VAL A 137 -9.32 20.74 4.67
C VAL A 137 -10.31 19.58 4.67
N THR A 138 -11.55 19.81 4.21
CA THR A 138 -12.57 18.76 4.13
C THR A 138 -12.30 17.74 3.02
N ALA A 139 -11.81 18.20 1.86
CA ALA A 139 -11.40 17.32 0.77
C ALA A 139 -10.24 16.40 1.21
N PHE A 140 -9.20 16.98 1.80
CA PHE A 140 -8.05 16.23 2.32
C PHE A 140 -8.46 15.18 3.38
N SER A 141 -9.26 15.59 4.36
CA SER A 141 -9.71 14.69 5.44
C SER A 141 -10.76 13.67 5.01
N ARG A 142 -11.26 13.76 3.76
CA ARG A 142 -12.38 12.99 3.21
C ARG A 142 -13.57 13.00 4.17
N ILE A 143 -14.03 14.20 4.52
CA ILE A 143 -15.22 14.44 5.34
C ILE A 143 -16.17 15.35 4.56
N SER A 144 -17.47 15.03 4.56
CA SER A 144 -18.44 15.91 3.91
C SER A 144 -18.58 17.23 4.68
N LYS A 145 -18.88 18.33 3.97
CA LYS A 145 -19.16 19.63 4.59
C LYS A 145 -20.24 19.54 5.67
N SER A 146 -21.31 18.79 5.42
CA SER A 146 -22.40 18.60 6.39
C SER A 146 -21.95 17.88 7.66
N SER A 147 -21.15 16.81 7.54
CA SER A 147 -20.61 16.10 8.70
C SER A 147 -19.61 16.96 9.47
N TYR A 148 -18.84 17.79 8.75
CA TYR A 148 -17.92 18.75 9.35
C TYR A 148 -18.67 19.77 10.21
N GLU A 149 -19.63 20.50 9.63
CA GLU A 149 -20.39 21.53 10.34
C GLU A 149 -21.20 20.95 11.51
N TYR A 150 -21.75 19.74 11.35
CA TYR A 150 -22.43 19.02 12.43
C TYR A 150 -21.51 18.80 13.65
N HIS A 151 -20.28 18.34 13.41
CA HIS A 151 -19.32 18.14 14.49
C HIS A 151 -18.76 19.45 15.01
N ARG A 152 -18.54 20.44 14.13
CA ARG A 152 -18.05 21.77 14.47
C ARG A 152 -18.96 22.49 15.46
N ALA A 153 -20.27 22.47 15.22
CA ALA A 153 -21.28 23.05 16.12
C ALA A 153 -21.32 22.41 17.52
N ARG A 154 -20.66 21.26 17.68
CA ARG A 154 -20.59 20.48 18.92
C ARG A 154 -19.19 20.46 19.51
N LEU A 155 -18.21 21.11 18.88
CA LEU A 155 -16.89 21.33 19.47
C LEU A 155 -17.04 22.17 20.75
N GLY A 156 -16.29 21.80 21.78
CA GLY A 156 -16.38 22.43 23.10
C GLY A 156 -17.56 21.96 23.96
N ARG A 157 -18.53 21.21 23.42
CA ARG A 157 -19.56 20.59 24.27
C ARG A 157 -18.97 19.39 25.00
N PRO A 158 -19.21 19.25 26.32
CA PRO A 158 -18.79 18.06 27.05
C PRO A 158 -19.40 16.81 26.42
N ASP A 159 -18.58 15.78 26.25
CA ASP A 159 -19.06 14.49 25.73
C ASP A 159 -19.94 13.83 26.79
N ALA A 160 -21.26 13.92 26.59
CA ALA A 160 -22.27 13.38 27.51
C ALA A 160 -22.07 11.89 27.83
N LEU A 161 -21.40 11.14 26.93
CA LEU A 161 -21.12 9.71 27.11
C LEU A 161 -19.66 9.43 27.49
N ALA A 162 -18.85 10.45 27.82
CA ALA A 162 -17.45 10.28 28.18
C ALA A 162 -17.27 9.30 29.35
N ALA A 163 -18.08 9.48 30.40
CA ALA A 163 -18.06 8.62 31.58
C ALA A 163 -18.43 7.16 31.22
N LEU A 164 -19.45 6.97 30.38
CA LEU A 164 -19.87 5.64 29.93
C LEU A 164 -18.79 4.96 29.08
N ARG A 165 -18.17 5.68 28.14
CA ARG A 165 -17.07 5.14 27.31
C ARG A 165 -15.84 4.82 28.15
N ALA A 166 -15.52 5.63 29.17
CA ALA A 166 -14.45 5.35 30.11
C ALA A 166 -14.74 4.08 30.94
N ARG A 167 -15.97 3.91 31.42
CA ARG A 167 -16.42 2.67 32.10
C ARG A 167 -16.31 1.46 31.16
N ARG A 168 -16.77 1.55 29.92
CA ARG A 168 -16.66 0.48 28.91
C ARG A 168 -15.19 0.11 28.65
N ARG A 169 -14.30 1.10 28.51
CA ARG A 169 -12.85 0.85 28.32
C ARG A 169 -12.25 0.12 29.51
N ARG A 170 -12.54 0.56 30.74
CA ARG A 170 -12.11 -0.12 31.97
C ARG A 170 -12.61 -1.56 32.04
N TRP A 171 -13.89 -1.78 31.74
CA TRP A 171 -14.47 -3.12 31.72
C TRP A 171 -13.82 -4.01 30.67
N SER A 172 -13.61 -3.49 29.45
CA SER A 172 -12.92 -4.21 28.38
C SER A 172 -11.49 -4.59 28.77
N ALA A 173 -10.73 -3.64 29.34
CA ALA A 173 -9.37 -3.90 29.81
C ALA A 173 -9.34 -4.96 30.93
N ALA A 174 -10.24 -4.86 31.91
CA ALA A 174 -10.37 -5.86 32.97
C ALA A 174 -10.77 -7.23 32.42
N SER A 175 -11.65 -7.29 31.42
CA SER A 175 -12.03 -8.54 30.75
C SER A 175 -10.91 -9.14 29.90
N CYS A 176 -10.10 -8.32 29.24
CA CYS A 176 -8.89 -8.77 28.54
C CYS A 176 -7.85 -9.31 29.55
N ALA A 177 -7.62 -8.60 30.66
CA ALA A 177 -6.74 -9.08 31.72
C ALA A 177 -7.21 -10.44 32.26
N ARG A 178 -8.50 -10.57 32.64
CA ARG A 178 -9.07 -11.85 33.11
C ARG A 178 -8.92 -13.00 32.10
N ARG A 179 -9.02 -12.72 30.80
CA ARG A 179 -8.76 -13.72 29.75
C ARG A 179 -7.28 -14.09 29.65
N ALA A 180 -6.38 -13.13 29.78
CA ALA A 180 -4.94 -13.40 29.80
C ALA A 180 -4.55 -14.28 31.02
N TRP A 181 -5.12 -14.03 32.20
CA TRP A 181 -4.93 -14.87 33.40
C TRP A 181 -5.56 -16.27 33.30
N ARG A 182 -6.58 -16.46 32.44
CA ARG A 182 -7.20 -17.76 32.16
C ARG A 182 -6.52 -18.55 31.06
N SER A 183 -5.52 -17.97 30.40
CA SER A 183 -4.71 -18.70 29.42
C SER A 183 -3.61 -19.42 30.20
N PRO A 184 -3.61 -20.76 30.32
CA PRO A 184 -2.43 -21.43 30.82
C PRO A 184 -1.32 -21.22 29.78
N THR A 185 -0.25 -20.54 30.16
CA THR A 185 1.02 -20.64 29.43
C THR A 185 1.36 -22.13 29.33
N PRO A 186 1.62 -22.69 28.13
CA PRO A 186 2.14 -24.05 28.04
C PRO A 186 3.53 -24.05 28.68
N ALA A 187 3.62 -24.53 29.91
CA ALA A 187 4.88 -24.83 30.55
C ALA A 187 5.42 -26.13 29.95
N GLY A 188 6.62 -26.07 29.37
CA GLY A 188 7.47 -27.23 29.14
C GLY A 188 7.71 -27.63 27.70
N ALA A 189 8.78 -27.12 27.11
CA ALA A 189 9.69 -27.93 26.30
C ALA A 189 11.11 -27.53 26.70
N GLY A 190 11.78 -28.45 27.39
CA GLY A 190 13.00 -28.21 28.16
C GLY A 190 14.18 -27.72 27.35
N ALA A 191 14.96 -26.86 27.98
CA ALA A 191 16.31 -26.50 27.58
C ALA A 191 17.20 -27.74 27.59
N GLY A 192 17.90 -27.99 26.48
CA GLY A 192 19.06 -28.88 26.45
C GLY A 192 20.19 -28.27 27.27
N ALA A 193 20.72 -29.05 28.21
CA ALA A 193 21.95 -28.73 28.92
C ALA A 193 23.17 -29.02 28.03
N PRO A 194 24.23 -28.20 28.06
CA PRO A 194 25.49 -28.51 27.39
C PRO A 194 26.37 -29.41 28.27
N THR A 195 26.95 -30.44 27.66
CA THR A 195 28.16 -31.13 28.11
C THR A 195 29.15 -31.12 26.97
#